data_AF-A0A7C4UV97-F1
#
_entry.id   AF-A0A7C4UV97-F1
#
_cell.length_a   1.000
_cell.length_b   1.000
_cell.length_c   1.000
_cell.angle_alpha   90.00
_cell.angle_beta   90.00
_cell.angle_gamma   90.00
#
_symmetry.space_group_name_H-M   'P 1'
#
loop_
_entity.id
_entity.type
_entity.pdbx_description
1 polymer ?
#
loop_
_entity_poly.entity_id
_entity_poly.type
_entity_poly.pdbx_seq_one_letter_code
_entity_poly.pdbx_strand_id
1 'polypeptide(L)'
;MRTEDVHHPITRLICLENTQNVCGGVTLTADYTRQVAELARQNDLSLHIDGARIFNAAAAQGVDVKELVAPADSVMFCLSKGLASPVGSMLVGTEKFIARARHFRKMLGGGMRQVGVLAAAGIVSLEAMTLRVAEDHRRAKLLAVGLRGIPGILLDENTPQTNMIYFNLANHITLDENEVIKQMSKYNILVDWADKRRFRLVTHYEIDDSAVEKTIRAFEKVLA
;
A
#
# COMPACT_ATOMS: atom_id res chain seq x y z
N MET A 1 -14.13 16.75 -18.68
CA MET A 1 -13.02 16.35 -19.56
C MET A 1 -12.43 17.58 -20.23
N ARG A 2 -11.18 17.53 -20.71
CA ARG A 2 -10.60 18.65 -21.47
C ARG A 2 -11.38 18.83 -22.78
N THR A 3 -11.55 20.08 -23.20
CA THR A 3 -12.20 20.40 -24.49
C THR A 3 -11.37 19.87 -25.64
N GLU A 4 -12.04 19.50 -26.73
CA GLU A 4 -11.39 19.07 -27.97
C GLU A 4 -10.65 20.27 -28.58
N ASP A 5 -9.34 20.29 -28.39
CA ASP A 5 -8.42 21.35 -28.79
C ASP A 5 -7.05 20.71 -29.09
N VAL A 6 -6.40 21.14 -30.17
CA VAL A 6 -5.08 20.62 -30.59
C VAL A 6 -3.98 20.85 -29.54
N HIS A 7 -4.16 21.84 -28.66
CA HIS A 7 -3.25 22.13 -27.56
C HIS A 7 -3.45 21.19 -26.36
N HIS A 8 -4.54 20.41 -26.33
CA HIS A 8 -4.83 19.50 -25.23
C HIS A 8 -4.46 18.04 -25.55
N PRO A 9 -3.86 17.31 -24.60
CA PRO A 9 -3.68 15.87 -24.72
C PRO A 9 -5.03 15.16 -24.63
N ILE A 10 -5.15 14.07 -25.39
CA ILE A 10 -6.32 13.21 -25.37
C ILE A 10 -6.29 12.38 -24.08
N THR A 11 -7.24 12.61 -23.17
CA THR A 11 -7.40 11.81 -21.96
C THR A 11 -7.89 10.41 -22.34
N ARG A 12 -7.29 9.37 -21.77
CA ARG A 12 -7.61 7.96 -22.11
C ARG A 12 -7.77 7.03 -20.91
N LEU A 13 -7.28 7.41 -19.74
CA LEU A 13 -7.18 6.51 -18.60
C LEU A 13 -7.43 7.26 -17.30
N ILE A 14 -8.25 6.66 -16.43
CA ILE A 14 -8.34 6.97 -15.01
C ILE A 14 -7.56 5.91 -14.25
N CYS A 15 -6.73 6.35 -13.29
CA CYS A 15 -6.01 5.46 -12.38
C CYS A 15 -6.51 5.66 -10.96
N LEU A 16 -6.92 4.59 -10.30
CA LEU A 16 -7.16 4.55 -8.86
C LEU A 16 -6.01 3.83 -8.17
N GLU A 17 -5.70 4.22 -6.93
CA GLU A 17 -4.76 3.51 -6.06
C GLU A 17 -5.54 2.95 -4.87
N ASN A 18 -5.55 1.63 -4.68
CA ASN A 18 -6.27 0.97 -3.59
C ASN A 18 -5.43 -0.15 -2.94
N THR A 19 -4.94 0.01 -1.72
CA THR A 19 -5.09 1.15 -0.78
C THR A 19 -4.34 2.41 -1.21
N GLN A 20 -4.83 3.60 -0.88
CA GLN A 20 -4.13 4.86 -1.16
C GLN A 20 -3.06 5.14 -0.10
N ASN A 21 -1.78 5.08 -0.50
CA ASN A 21 -0.61 5.24 0.37
C ASN A 21 -0.48 6.64 1.01
N VAL A 22 -0.43 7.71 0.21
CA VAL A 22 -0.25 9.10 0.68
C VAL A 22 -1.39 9.56 1.61
N CYS A 23 -2.58 9.00 1.46
CA CYS A 23 -3.73 9.26 2.31
C CYS A 23 -3.78 8.38 3.58
N GLY A 24 -2.74 7.64 3.91
CA GLY A 24 -2.67 6.87 5.16
C GLY A 24 -2.91 5.36 5.00
N GLY A 25 -2.81 4.82 3.79
CA GLY A 25 -3.15 3.42 3.50
C GLY A 25 -4.65 3.17 3.53
N VAL A 26 -5.46 4.16 3.14
CA VAL A 26 -6.92 4.13 3.17
C VAL A 26 -7.49 3.21 2.09
N THR A 27 -8.63 2.61 2.39
CA THR A 27 -9.29 1.67 1.47
C THR A 27 -10.35 2.39 0.63
N LEU A 28 -10.36 2.14 -0.67
CA LEU A 28 -11.48 2.52 -1.54
C LEU A 28 -12.50 1.38 -1.59
N THR A 29 -13.78 1.74 -1.51
CA THR A 29 -14.88 0.76 -1.52
C THR A 29 -15.19 0.26 -2.92
N ALA A 30 -15.78 -0.93 -3.02
CA ALA A 30 -16.28 -1.46 -4.29
C ALA A 30 -17.30 -0.52 -4.96
N ASP A 31 -18.13 0.15 -4.16
CA ASP A 31 -19.09 1.13 -4.65
C ASP A 31 -18.41 2.36 -5.27
N TYR A 32 -17.40 2.92 -4.60
CA TYR A 32 -16.63 4.03 -5.16
C TYR A 32 -15.93 3.62 -6.47
N THR A 33 -15.30 2.44 -6.53
CA THR A 33 -14.71 1.92 -7.77
C THR A 33 -15.75 1.83 -8.88
N ARG A 34 -16.98 1.39 -8.58
CA ARG A 34 -18.09 1.31 -9.56
C ARG A 34 -18.48 2.68 -10.09
N GLN A 35 -18.65 3.68 -9.21
CA GLN A 35 -18.97 5.05 -9.61
C GLN A 35 -17.90 5.62 -10.55
N VAL A 36 -16.61 5.39 -10.26
CA VAL A 36 -15.51 5.82 -11.12
C VAL A 36 -15.51 5.07 -12.46
N ALA A 37 -15.82 3.78 -12.47
CA ALA A 37 -15.91 3.00 -13.70
C ALA A 37 -17.09 3.45 -14.59
N GLU A 38 -18.22 3.83 -13.99
CA GLU A 38 -19.35 4.42 -14.70
C GLU A 38 -18.97 5.76 -15.33
N LEU A 39 -18.28 6.63 -14.57
CA LEU A 39 -17.75 7.87 -15.09
C LEU A 39 -16.78 7.63 -16.25
N ALA A 40 -15.85 6.67 -16.12
CA ALA A 40 -14.90 6.32 -17.18
C ALA A 40 -15.63 5.91 -18.47
N ARG A 41 -16.63 5.03 -18.34
CA ARG A 41 -17.43 4.53 -19.47
C ARG A 41 -18.23 5.62 -20.17
N GLN A 42 -18.87 6.52 -19.41
CA GLN A 42 -19.60 7.66 -19.96
C GLN A 42 -18.71 8.59 -20.79
N ASN A 43 -17.39 8.53 -20.58
CA ASN A 43 -16.40 9.42 -21.15
C ASN A 43 -15.42 8.71 -22.12
N ASP A 44 -15.69 7.46 -22.51
CA ASP A 44 -14.80 6.63 -23.36
C ASP A 44 -13.36 6.51 -22.82
N LEU A 45 -13.24 6.37 -21.49
CA LEU A 45 -11.98 6.19 -20.78
C LEU A 45 -11.88 4.78 -20.22
N SER A 46 -10.65 4.26 -20.12
CA SER A 46 -10.37 3.05 -19.35
C SER A 46 -10.16 3.36 -17.87
N LEU A 47 -10.37 2.35 -17.02
CA LEU A 47 -10.04 2.36 -15.60
C LEU A 47 -8.93 1.35 -15.28
N HIS A 48 -7.83 1.83 -14.69
CA HIS A 48 -6.78 1.01 -14.11
C HIS A 48 -6.76 1.16 -12.59
N ILE A 49 -6.52 0.06 -11.87
CA ILE A 49 -6.28 0.08 -10.43
C ILE A 49 -4.82 -0.29 -10.16
N ASP A 50 -4.08 0.65 -9.57
CA ASP A 50 -2.88 0.33 -8.80
C ASP A 50 -3.31 -0.31 -7.48
N GLY A 51 -3.32 -1.63 -7.50
CA GLY A 51 -3.68 -2.49 -6.40
C GLY A 51 -2.47 -3.03 -5.67
N ALA A 52 -1.36 -2.27 -5.58
CA ALA A 52 -0.15 -2.72 -4.89
C ALA A 52 -0.40 -3.33 -3.50
N ARG A 53 -1.49 -2.93 -2.82
CA ARG A 53 -1.99 -3.49 -1.57
C ARG A 53 -3.50 -3.78 -1.60
N ILE A 54 -4.04 -4.23 -2.73
CA ILE A 54 -5.48 -4.48 -2.89
C ILE A 54 -6.00 -5.55 -1.91
N PHE A 55 -5.17 -6.52 -1.54
CA PHE A 55 -5.51 -7.53 -0.54
C PHE A 55 -5.61 -6.95 0.87
N ASN A 56 -4.87 -5.88 1.19
CA ASN A 56 -5.09 -5.13 2.43
C ASN A 56 -6.45 -4.43 2.40
N ALA A 57 -6.84 -3.85 1.25
CA ALA A 57 -8.16 -3.23 1.12
C ALA A 57 -9.30 -4.24 1.26
N ALA A 58 -9.16 -5.43 0.67
CA ALA A 58 -10.12 -6.51 0.76
C ALA A 58 -10.27 -7.01 2.21
N ALA A 59 -9.14 -7.28 2.89
CA ALA A 59 -9.13 -7.75 4.27
C ALA A 59 -9.73 -6.73 5.25
N ALA A 60 -9.45 -5.43 5.08
CA ALA A 60 -9.99 -4.38 5.94
C ALA A 60 -11.50 -4.18 5.75
N GLN A 61 -12.03 -4.44 4.56
CA GLN A 61 -13.46 -4.34 4.26
C GLN A 61 -14.23 -5.66 4.45
N GLY A 62 -13.53 -6.79 4.61
CA GLY A 62 -14.15 -8.10 4.75
C GLY A 62 -14.84 -8.60 3.47
N VAL A 63 -14.33 -8.24 2.29
CA VAL A 63 -14.90 -8.59 0.98
C VAL A 63 -13.92 -9.39 0.12
N ASP A 64 -14.41 -10.09 -0.91
CA ASP A 64 -13.52 -10.71 -1.90
C ASP A 64 -12.80 -9.61 -2.69
N VAL A 65 -11.48 -9.76 -2.91
CA VAL A 65 -10.67 -8.85 -3.72
C VAL A 65 -11.27 -8.60 -5.11
N LYS A 66 -11.98 -9.59 -5.67
CA LYS A 66 -12.68 -9.48 -6.96
C LYS A 66 -13.74 -8.38 -6.94
N GLU A 67 -14.43 -8.17 -5.82
CA GLU A 67 -15.47 -7.13 -5.71
C GLU A 67 -14.88 -5.72 -5.84
N LEU A 68 -13.67 -5.52 -5.30
CA LEU A 68 -12.98 -4.23 -5.34
C LEU A 68 -12.47 -3.86 -6.73
N VAL A 69 -12.22 -4.86 -7.59
CA VAL A 69 -11.57 -4.67 -8.89
C VAL A 69 -12.45 -5.00 -10.08
N ALA A 70 -13.60 -5.65 -9.87
CA ALA A 70 -14.50 -6.09 -10.94
C ALA A 70 -14.87 -5.00 -11.95
N PRO A 71 -15.08 -3.72 -11.55
CA PRO A 71 -15.41 -2.67 -12.51
C PRO A 71 -14.23 -2.15 -13.35
N ALA A 72 -12.99 -2.56 -13.06
CA ALA A 72 -11.79 -2.05 -13.74
C ALA A 72 -11.42 -2.84 -15.00
N ASP A 73 -10.90 -2.15 -16.01
CA ASP A 73 -10.40 -2.78 -17.24
C ASP A 73 -9.06 -3.50 -17.02
N SER A 74 -8.29 -3.02 -16.06
CA SER A 74 -7.04 -3.65 -15.64
C SER A 74 -6.71 -3.34 -14.18
N VAL A 75 -5.98 -4.26 -13.55
CA VAL A 75 -5.46 -4.09 -12.21
C VAL A 75 -4.02 -4.58 -12.17
N MET A 76 -3.18 -3.88 -11.41
CA MET A 76 -1.91 -4.44 -10.97
C MET A 76 -1.97 -4.74 -9.47
N PHE A 77 -1.22 -5.72 -8.99
CA PHE A 77 -0.98 -5.89 -7.56
C PHE A 77 0.43 -6.43 -7.28
N CYS A 78 0.96 -6.12 -6.10
CA CYS A 78 2.29 -6.58 -5.70
C CYS A 78 2.21 -7.90 -4.92
N LEU A 79 3.11 -8.82 -5.27
CA LEU A 79 3.36 -10.03 -4.48
C LEU A 79 4.42 -9.76 -3.41
N SER A 80 5.36 -8.87 -3.69
CA SER A 80 6.53 -8.58 -2.84
C SER A 80 6.32 -7.47 -1.82
N LYS A 81 5.12 -7.40 -1.24
CA LYS A 81 4.77 -6.48 -0.14
C LYS A 81 4.18 -7.29 1.02
N GLY A 82 2.93 -7.02 1.41
CA GLY A 82 2.24 -7.78 2.47
C GLY A 82 2.06 -9.27 2.16
N LEU A 83 2.18 -9.68 0.90
CA LEU A 83 2.10 -11.08 0.50
C LEU A 83 3.46 -11.82 0.53
N ALA A 84 4.54 -11.16 0.95
CA ALA A 84 5.83 -11.76 1.29
C ALA A 84 6.58 -12.51 0.17
N SER A 85 6.21 -12.36 -1.10
CA SER A 85 7.08 -12.88 -2.18
C SER A 85 8.40 -12.12 -2.21
N PRO A 86 9.54 -12.76 -2.56
CA PRO A 86 10.82 -12.07 -2.65
C PRO A 86 10.83 -11.03 -3.79
N VAL A 87 10.18 -11.33 -4.91
CA VAL A 87 10.08 -10.46 -6.09
C VAL A 87 8.74 -10.72 -6.76
N GLY A 88 8.10 -9.67 -7.26
CA GLY A 88 7.05 -9.83 -8.26
C GLY A 88 5.86 -8.92 -8.09
N SER A 89 5.19 -8.68 -9.21
CA SER A 89 3.89 -8.02 -9.30
C SER A 89 3.15 -8.62 -10.47
N MET A 90 1.82 -8.58 -10.42
CA MET A 90 0.95 -9.07 -11.47
C MET A 90 0.26 -7.90 -12.15
N LEU A 91 0.10 -8.00 -13.46
CA LEU A 91 -0.78 -7.14 -14.24
C LEU A 91 -1.86 -8.03 -14.86
N VAL A 92 -3.11 -7.68 -14.62
CA VAL A 92 -4.29 -8.45 -15.01
C VAL A 92 -5.22 -7.54 -15.82
N GLY A 93 -5.84 -8.10 -16.86
CA GLY A 93 -6.76 -7.42 -17.75
C GLY A 93 -7.17 -8.35 -18.90
N THR A 94 -7.78 -7.79 -19.94
CA THR A 94 -8.18 -8.57 -21.13
C THR A 94 -7.00 -9.20 -21.86
N GLU A 95 -7.24 -10.27 -22.63
CA GLU A 95 -6.20 -10.92 -23.44
C GLU A 95 -5.51 -9.94 -24.39
N LYS A 96 -6.28 -9.11 -25.10
CA LYS A 96 -5.76 -8.07 -25.99
C LYS A 96 -4.85 -7.07 -25.25
N PHE A 97 -5.24 -6.66 -24.04
CA PHE A 97 -4.43 -5.78 -23.21
C PHE A 97 -3.12 -6.46 -22.77
N ILE A 98 -3.19 -7.70 -22.28
CA ILE A 98 -2.02 -8.44 -21.80
C ILE A 98 -1.06 -8.80 -22.95
N ALA A 99 -1.56 -9.10 -24.14
CA ALA A 99 -0.72 -9.31 -25.33
C ALA A 99 0.15 -8.06 -25.59
N ARG A 100 -0.47 -6.87 -25.62
CA ARG A 100 0.26 -5.60 -25.76
C ARG A 100 1.22 -5.34 -24.59
N ALA A 101 0.80 -5.60 -23.36
CA ALA A 101 1.65 -5.43 -22.18
C ALA A 101 2.90 -6.32 -22.21
N ARG A 102 2.80 -7.55 -22.75
CA ARG A 102 3.95 -8.45 -22.91
C ARG A 102 4.99 -7.92 -23.89
N HIS A 103 4.59 -7.21 -24.95
CA HIS A 103 5.51 -6.51 -25.85
C HIS A 103 6.29 -5.42 -25.11
N PHE A 104 5.60 -4.56 -24.35
CA PHE A 104 6.24 -3.55 -23.52
C PHE A 104 7.15 -4.15 -22.46
N ARG A 105 6.72 -5.23 -21.80
CA ARG A 105 7.55 -5.97 -20.84
C ARG A 105 8.86 -6.44 -21.48
N LYS A 106 8.84 -6.88 -22.75
CA LYS A 106 10.07 -7.28 -23.45
C LYS A 106 10.96 -6.07 -23.78
N MET A 107 10.35 -4.96 -24.22
CA MET A 107 11.06 -3.71 -24.54
C MET A 107 11.74 -3.11 -23.31
N LEU A 108 11.07 -3.13 -22.15
CA LEU A 108 11.57 -2.63 -20.86
C LEU A 108 12.50 -3.63 -20.14
N GLY A 109 12.82 -4.78 -20.73
CA GLY A 109 13.74 -5.77 -20.15
C GLY A 109 13.14 -6.73 -19.11
N GLY A 110 11.84 -6.66 -18.81
CA GLY A 110 11.15 -7.55 -17.87
C GLY A 110 10.87 -8.97 -18.38
N GLY A 111 11.34 -9.32 -19.59
CA GLY A 111 11.19 -10.65 -20.19
C GLY A 111 12.20 -11.67 -19.65
N MET A 112 12.10 -11.99 -18.37
CA MET A 112 12.98 -12.93 -17.67
C MET A 112 12.83 -14.37 -18.17
N ARG A 113 13.85 -15.21 -17.94
CA ARG A 113 13.88 -16.62 -18.36
C ARG A 113 13.30 -17.55 -17.29
N GLN A 114 14.14 -18.16 -16.46
CA GLN A 114 13.73 -19.13 -15.43
C GLN A 114 13.03 -18.46 -14.22
N VAL A 115 12.00 -17.64 -14.49
CA VAL A 115 11.21 -16.89 -13.51
C VAL A 115 10.27 -17.79 -12.69
N GLY A 116 10.16 -19.08 -13.05
CA GLY A 116 9.32 -20.06 -12.36
C GLY A 116 9.60 -20.16 -10.85
N VAL A 117 10.85 -19.98 -10.42
CA VAL A 117 11.23 -19.98 -9.00
C VAL A 117 10.57 -18.81 -8.25
N LEU A 118 10.54 -17.62 -8.85
CA LEU A 118 9.86 -16.45 -8.28
C LEU A 118 8.33 -16.58 -8.37
N ALA A 119 7.84 -17.12 -9.48
CA ALA A 119 6.41 -17.36 -9.67
C ALA A 119 5.84 -18.37 -8.67
N ALA A 120 6.61 -19.39 -8.29
CA ALA A 120 6.21 -20.36 -7.26
C ALA A 120 5.96 -19.69 -5.90
N ALA A 121 6.82 -18.75 -5.48
CA ALA A 121 6.56 -17.94 -4.30
C ALA A 121 5.28 -17.10 -4.44
N GLY A 122 5.02 -16.58 -5.66
CA GLY A 122 3.79 -15.86 -5.98
C GLY A 122 2.51 -16.70 -5.82
N ILE A 123 2.55 -18.00 -6.09
CA ILE A 123 1.42 -18.92 -5.87
C ILE A 123 1.15 -19.02 -4.36
N VAL A 124 2.18 -19.29 -3.56
CA VAL A 124 2.07 -19.35 -2.08
C VAL A 124 1.56 -18.01 -1.52
N SER A 125 2.05 -16.89 -2.05
CA SER A 125 1.56 -15.55 -1.69
C SER A 125 0.05 -15.40 -1.88
N LEU A 126 -0.50 -15.91 -2.98
CA LEU A 126 -1.93 -15.79 -3.28
C LEU A 126 -2.78 -16.79 -2.49
N GLU A 127 -2.31 -18.02 -2.33
CA GLU A 127 -3.07 -19.11 -1.70
C GLU A 127 -3.04 -19.08 -0.17
N ALA A 128 -1.95 -18.60 0.43
CA ALA A 128 -1.77 -18.60 1.88
C ALA A 128 -1.62 -17.20 2.47
N MET A 129 -0.79 -16.34 1.85
CA MET A 129 -0.44 -15.06 2.48
C MET A 129 -1.58 -14.03 2.45
N THR A 130 -2.49 -14.12 1.48
CA THR A 130 -3.69 -13.26 1.43
C THR A 130 -4.60 -13.44 2.65
N LEU A 131 -4.68 -14.66 3.19
CA LEU A 131 -5.54 -15.01 4.32
C LEU A 131 -5.07 -14.41 5.66
N ARG A 132 -3.78 -14.08 5.77
CA ARG A 132 -3.18 -13.57 7.01
C ARG A 132 -3.05 -12.06 7.10
N VAL A 133 -3.35 -11.33 6.02
CA VAL A 133 -3.12 -9.87 5.94
C VAL A 133 -3.81 -9.10 7.08
N ALA A 134 -4.93 -9.60 7.59
CA ALA A 134 -5.65 -9.03 8.73
C ALA A 134 -4.83 -9.04 10.04
N GLU A 135 -3.89 -9.98 10.21
CA GLU A 135 -3.01 -9.99 11.38
C GLU A 135 -2.08 -8.78 11.40
N ASP A 136 -1.58 -8.37 10.22
CA ASP A 136 -0.73 -7.19 10.09
C ASP A 136 -1.54 -5.94 10.48
N HIS A 137 -2.82 -5.87 10.10
CA HIS A 137 -3.72 -4.77 10.50
C HIS A 137 -3.94 -4.75 12.01
N ARG A 138 -4.13 -5.92 12.64
CA ARG A 138 -4.25 -6.03 14.10
C ARG A 138 -3.01 -5.46 14.78
N ARG A 139 -1.80 -5.83 14.32
CA ARG A 139 -0.54 -5.32 14.87
C ARG A 139 -0.35 -3.83 14.62
N ALA A 140 -0.71 -3.34 13.44
CA ALA A 140 -0.70 -1.90 13.16
C ALA A 140 -1.61 -1.15 14.14
N LYS A 141 -2.81 -1.68 14.41
CA LYS A 141 -3.76 -1.08 15.36
C LYS A 141 -3.19 -1.06 16.77
N LEU A 142 -2.59 -2.15 17.23
CA LEU A 142 -1.93 -2.21 18.54
C LEU A 142 -0.78 -1.21 18.65
N LEU A 143 0.06 -1.13 17.63
CA LEU A 143 1.16 -0.17 17.56
C LEU A 143 0.62 1.27 17.63
N ALA A 144 -0.39 1.61 16.82
CA ALA A 144 -0.98 2.95 16.84
C ALA A 144 -1.61 3.30 18.19
N VAL A 145 -2.28 2.35 18.87
CA VAL A 145 -2.81 2.57 20.21
C VAL A 145 -1.69 2.88 21.21
N GLY A 146 -0.58 2.14 21.17
CA GLY A 146 0.57 2.40 22.03
C GLY A 146 1.22 3.76 21.74
N LEU A 147 1.42 4.10 20.46
CA LEU A 147 2.02 5.37 20.06
C LEU A 147 1.17 6.59 20.44
N ARG A 148 -0.16 6.45 20.50
CA ARG A 148 -1.07 7.53 20.90
C ARG A 148 -0.81 8.05 22.32
N GLY A 149 -0.28 7.19 23.19
CA GLY A 149 0.02 7.54 24.59
C GLY A 149 1.33 8.33 24.77
N ILE A 150 2.15 8.47 23.73
CA ILE A 150 3.50 9.03 23.83
C ILE A 150 3.47 10.54 23.59
N PRO A 151 3.85 11.38 24.58
CA PRO A 151 4.05 12.81 24.36
C PRO A 151 5.02 13.05 23.21
N GLY A 152 4.65 13.91 22.27
CA GLY A 152 5.47 14.18 21.09
C GLY A 152 5.00 13.48 19.81
N ILE A 153 4.08 12.50 19.90
CA ILE A 153 3.49 11.84 18.73
C ILE A 153 2.08 12.35 18.46
N LEU A 154 1.83 12.81 17.23
CA LEU A 154 0.53 13.25 16.73
C LEU A 154 0.08 12.31 15.61
N LEU A 155 -0.67 11.27 15.95
CA LEU A 155 -1.22 10.32 14.97
C LEU A 155 -2.21 11.01 14.03
N ASP A 156 -2.18 10.63 12.76
CA ASP A 156 -3.21 11.03 11.80
C ASP A 156 -4.60 10.52 12.24
N GLU A 157 -5.63 11.29 11.92
CA GLU A 157 -7.01 10.89 12.21
C GLU A 157 -7.34 9.55 11.53
N ASN A 158 -8.03 8.67 12.26
CA ASN A 158 -8.46 7.36 11.79
C ASN A 158 -7.33 6.41 11.34
N THR A 159 -6.06 6.71 11.66
CA THR A 159 -4.96 5.76 11.46
C THR A 159 -4.99 4.66 12.54
N PRO A 160 -4.68 3.40 12.19
CA PRO A 160 -4.47 2.84 10.86
C PRO A 160 -5.77 2.28 10.27
N GLN A 161 -5.97 2.43 8.95
CA GLN A 161 -7.05 1.70 8.25
C GLN A 161 -6.63 0.29 7.82
N THR A 162 -5.33 0.09 7.60
CA THR A 162 -4.76 -1.19 7.18
C THR A 162 -3.47 -1.48 7.96
N ASN A 163 -2.36 -1.78 7.28
CA ASN A 163 -1.07 -2.09 7.92
C ASN A 163 -0.12 -0.89 8.03
N MET A 164 -0.61 0.34 7.75
CA MET A 164 0.19 1.57 7.77
C MET A 164 -0.26 2.52 8.87
N ILE A 165 0.71 3.12 9.54
CA ILE A 165 0.51 4.12 10.60
C ILE A 165 1.27 5.37 10.20
N TYR A 166 0.58 6.51 10.25
CA TYR A 166 1.17 7.82 10.02
C TYR A 166 1.04 8.69 11.26
N PHE A 167 2.11 9.41 11.58
CA PHE A 167 2.09 10.39 12.65
C PHE A 167 3.06 11.52 12.38
N ASN A 168 2.85 12.66 13.03
CA ASN A 168 3.75 13.79 13.05
C ASN A 168 4.42 13.93 14.41
N LEU A 169 5.65 14.45 14.43
CA LEU A 169 6.28 14.90 15.67
C LEU A 169 5.70 16.24 16.11
N ALA A 170 5.22 16.31 17.35
CA ALA A 170 4.69 17.54 17.94
C ALA A 170 5.74 18.66 17.96
N ASN A 171 5.32 19.92 17.87
CA ASN A 171 6.24 21.07 17.69
C ASN A 171 7.30 21.24 18.78
N HIS A 172 7.06 20.73 20.00
CA HIS A 172 8.02 20.81 21.09
C HIS A 172 9.16 19.78 20.99
N ILE A 173 9.03 18.75 20.15
CA ILE A 173 10.09 17.78 19.90
C ILE A 173 11.17 18.44 19.03
N THR A 174 12.35 18.63 19.58
CA THR A 174 13.49 19.29 18.91
C THR A 174 14.22 18.38 17.94
N LEU A 175 14.11 17.06 18.11
CA LEU A 175 14.68 16.08 17.18
C LEU A 175 14.02 16.23 15.81
N ASP A 176 14.86 16.21 14.77
CA ASP A 176 14.41 16.04 13.40
C ASP A 176 14.23 14.54 13.07
N GLU A 177 13.79 14.25 11.85
CA GLU A 177 13.39 12.91 11.46
C GLU A 177 14.58 11.95 11.41
N ASN A 178 15.74 12.45 10.98
CA ASN A 178 16.96 11.67 10.86
C ASN A 178 17.57 11.36 12.23
N GLU A 179 17.51 12.31 13.17
CA GLU A 179 18.00 12.07 14.51
C GLU A 179 17.10 11.07 15.24
N VAL A 180 15.76 11.13 15.06
CA VAL A 180 14.86 10.08 15.57
C VAL A 180 15.21 8.72 14.97
N ILE A 181 15.38 8.59 13.64
CA ILE A 181 15.80 7.32 13.00
C ILE A 181 17.10 6.79 13.63
N LYS A 182 18.09 7.66 13.81
CA LYS A 182 19.38 7.31 14.40
C LYS A 182 19.27 6.90 15.87
N GLN A 183 18.36 7.48 16.65
CA GLN A 183 18.11 7.03 18.02
C GLN A 183 17.36 5.69 18.05
N MET A 184 16.36 5.50 17.19
CA MET A 184 15.61 4.24 17.08
C MET A 184 16.51 3.06 16.67
N SER A 185 17.50 3.29 15.80
CA SER A 185 18.44 2.25 15.37
C SER A 185 19.29 1.68 16.52
N LYS A 186 19.56 2.46 17.58
CA LYS A 186 20.24 1.98 18.80
C LYS A 186 19.44 0.89 19.52
N TYR A 187 18.14 0.82 19.29
CA TYR A 187 17.25 -0.22 19.80
C TYR A 187 17.05 -1.37 18.80
N ASN A 188 17.79 -1.39 17.69
CA ASN A 188 17.59 -2.30 16.55
C ASN A 188 16.16 -2.19 15.99
N ILE A 189 15.66 -0.96 15.83
CA ILE A 189 14.37 -0.68 15.20
C ILE A 189 14.62 0.25 14.02
N LEU A 190 14.18 -0.18 12.85
CA LEU A 190 14.26 0.59 11.62
C LEU A 190 12.92 1.28 11.39
N VAL A 191 12.94 2.60 11.34
CA VAL A 191 11.80 3.44 10.99
C VAL A 191 12.19 4.36 9.85
N ASP A 192 11.19 4.90 9.16
CA ASP A 192 11.41 5.81 8.04
C ASP A 192 10.37 6.95 8.07
N TRP A 193 10.72 8.07 7.44
CA TRP A 193 9.86 9.23 7.34
C TRP A 193 9.20 9.35 5.97
N ALA A 194 8.00 9.92 5.95
CA ALA A 194 7.21 10.16 4.73
C ALA A 194 7.26 11.62 4.27
N ASP A 195 7.41 12.55 5.20
CA ASP A 195 7.61 13.99 4.93
C ASP A 195 8.30 14.62 6.16
N LYS A 196 8.61 15.92 6.08
CA LYS A 196 9.10 16.70 7.22
C LYS A 196 8.19 16.51 8.42
N ARG A 197 8.79 16.06 9.52
CA ARG A 197 8.23 15.66 10.82
C ARG A 197 7.22 14.52 10.77
N ARG A 198 6.98 13.91 9.61
CA ARG A 198 5.94 12.92 9.39
C ARG A 198 6.56 11.54 9.18
N PHE A 199 6.20 10.59 10.02
CA PHE A 199 6.68 9.22 9.96
C PHE A 199 5.66 8.29 9.32
N ARG A 200 6.15 7.21 8.71
CA ARG A 200 5.33 6.11 8.23
C ARG A 200 5.87 4.78 8.73
N LEU A 201 5.11 4.12 9.59
CA LEU A 201 5.39 2.76 10.03
C LEU A 201 4.51 1.78 9.25
N VAL A 202 5.08 0.66 8.84
CA VAL A 202 4.37 -0.38 8.09
C VAL A 202 4.62 -1.73 8.76
N THR A 203 3.54 -2.41 9.14
CA THR A 203 3.64 -3.78 9.66
C THR A 203 3.56 -4.79 8.51
N HIS A 204 4.22 -5.93 8.69
CA HIS A 204 4.25 -7.04 7.75
C HIS A 204 4.46 -8.36 8.49
N TYR A 205 4.49 -9.48 7.75
CA TYR A 205 4.48 -10.84 8.31
C TYR A 205 5.59 -11.15 9.32
N GLU A 206 6.73 -10.44 9.27
CA GLU A 206 7.88 -10.65 10.17
C GLU A 206 7.82 -9.78 11.43
N ILE A 207 6.85 -8.87 11.50
CA ILE A 207 6.61 -8.07 12.71
C ILE A 207 5.65 -8.84 13.59
N ASP A 208 6.16 -9.32 14.72
CA ASP A 208 5.39 -9.99 15.77
C ASP A 208 4.95 -9.01 16.88
N ASP A 209 4.22 -9.51 17.87
CA ASP A 209 3.66 -8.70 18.95
C ASP A 209 4.77 -8.15 19.86
N SER A 210 5.87 -8.90 20.03
CA SER A 210 7.05 -8.46 20.78
C SER A 210 7.76 -7.29 20.11
N ALA A 211 7.90 -7.33 18.77
CA ALA A 211 8.45 -6.23 17.99
C ALA A 211 7.58 -4.96 18.09
N VAL A 212 6.25 -5.10 18.12
CA VAL A 212 5.32 -3.99 18.35
C VAL A 212 5.56 -3.35 19.72
N GLU A 213 5.56 -4.14 20.80
CA GLU A 213 5.79 -3.63 22.16
C GLU A 213 7.16 -2.97 22.31
N LYS A 214 8.20 -3.60 21.76
CA LYS A 214 9.56 -3.07 21.76
C LYS A 214 9.63 -1.72 21.04
N THR A 215 8.90 -1.57 19.94
CA THR A 215 8.84 -0.33 19.16
C THR A 215 8.18 0.80 19.94
N ILE A 216 7.06 0.53 20.62
CA ILE A 216 6.37 1.51 21.48
C ILE A 216 7.32 2.02 22.57
N ARG A 217 7.96 1.09 23.30
CA ARG A 217 8.92 1.45 24.38
C ARG A 217 10.14 2.21 23.89
N ALA A 218 10.58 1.96 22.66
CA ALA A 218 11.69 2.70 22.08
C ALA A 218 11.28 4.14 21.77
N PHE A 219 10.10 4.37 21.19
CA PHE A 219 9.59 5.73 20.98
C PHE A 219 9.41 6.49 22.30
N GLU A 220 8.88 5.84 23.35
CA GLU A 220 8.77 6.45 24.68
C GLU A 220 10.11 6.96 25.19
N LYS A 221 11.19 6.18 25.00
CA LYS A 221 12.54 6.59 25.44
C LYS A 221 13.19 7.64 24.55
N VAL A 222 12.92 7.60 23.25
CA VAL A 222 13.54 8.52 22.28
C VAL A 222 12.89 9.90 22.30
N LEU A 223 11.60 9.97 22.62
CA LEU A 223 10.83 11.21 22.62
C LEU A 223 10.57 11.79 24.02
N ALA A 224 11.03 11.12 25.08
CA ALA A 224 10.99 11.62 26.46
C ALA A 224 11.83 12.88 26.68
#